data_AF-A0A2N0ZY68-F1
#
_entry.id   AF-A0A2N0ZY68-F1
#
_cell.length_a   1.000
_cell.length_b   1.000
_cell.length_c   1.000
_cell.angle_alpha   90.00
_cell.angle_beta   90.00
_cell.angle_gamma   90.00
#
_symmetry.space_group_name_H-M   'P 1'
#
loop_
_entity.id
_entity.type
_entity.pdbx_description
1 polymer ?
#
loop_
_entity_poly.entity_id
_entity_poly.type
_entity_poly.pdbx_seq_one_letter_code
_entity_poly.pdbx_strand_id
1 'polypeptide(L)'
;MNNLFVYNTEKVDCRTFEISDAEIKKSLDLRKLLVKALDIEIIYDQIIEAYWDYKNKVNYWNLRSVSSPFADYILNHEIRSSLNRLAFNLFNLSKLYLDWHYNKDKNRCLSFELTNDEATKQKVQAHRDKIYESNLHYVVGCKLRGHSQHSALPVRSFTTGVRYDQSTSNRTAHFSIYYSYEDLLKANVPKKMLSEGIKLDLTDIIDGFVFAISQKHILNRKLTESVINEGRDTSLSMWQGYAEKAGFEKCQYEIQLENDERVGLSLEWFGVYDHLKEKHSCAIDYSVIKFEK
;
A
#
# COMPACT_ATOMS: atom_id res chain seq x y z
N MET A 1 -8.26 -38.11 13.39
CA MET A 1 -8.52 -37.51 14.72
C MET A 1 -7.73 -36.22 14.77
N ASN A 2 -8.42 -35.11 14.98
CA ASN A 2 -7.79 -33.80 15.02
C ASN A 2 -7.40 -33.46 16.45
N ASN A 3 -6.13 -33.12 16.65
CA ASN A 3 -5.55 -32.93 17.97
C ASN A 3 -5.00 -31.51 18.10
N LEU A 4 -5.27 -30.88 19.24
CA LEU A 4 -4.59 -29.68 19.70
C LEU A 4 -3.42 -30.08 20.58
N PHE A 5 -2.23 -29.62 20.22
CA PHE A 5 -1.04 -29.69 21.04
C PHE A 5 -0.85 -28.36 21.76
N VAL A 6 -0.74 -28.41 23.08
CA VAL A 6 -0.41 -27.28 23.93
C VAL A 6 0.98 -27.52 24.50
N TYR A 7 1.93 -26.72 24.05
CA TYR A 7 3.32 -26.78 24.47
C TYR A 7 3.58 -25.73 25.54
N ASN A 8 4.20 -26.13 26.64
CA ASN A 8 4.76 -25.17 27.58
C ASN A 8 6.05 -24.58 26.98
N THR A 9 6.18 -23.26 26.92
CA THR A 9 7.37 -22.63 26.32
C THR A 9 8.56 -22.53 27.29
N GLU A 10 8.35 -22.77 28.57
CA GLU A 10 9.39 -22.71 29.62
C GLU A 10 9.86 -24.09 30.07
N LYS A 11 9.02 -25.11 29.89
CA LYS A 11 9.28 -26.50 30.26
C LYS A 11 9.09 -27.37 29.02
N VAL A 12 9.89 -28.40 28.82
CA VAL A 12 9.70 -29.37 27.73
C VAL A 12 8.52 -30.31 28.08
N ASP A 13 7.31 -29.75 28.13
CA ASP A 13 6.06 -30.43 28.46
C ASP A 13 4.99 -30.10 27.40
N CYS A 14 4.18 -31.10 27.07
CA CYS A 14 3.17 -31.02 26.02
C CYS A 14 1.91 -31.77 26.45
N ARG A 15 0.76 -31.12 26.33
CA ARG A 15 -0.57 -31.74 26.52
C ARG A 15 -1.30 -31.82 25.19
N THR A 16 -1.99 -32.92 24.98
CA THR A 16 -2.79 -33.15 23.77
C THR A 16 -4.26 -33.14 24.15
N PHE A 17 -5.08 -32.46 23.36
CA PHE A 17 -6.52 -32.40 23.53
C PHE A 17 -7.20 -32.76 22.21
N GLU A 18 -8.27 -33.54 22.28
CA GLU A 18 -9.17 -33.75 21.16
C GLU A 18 -10.01 -32.48 20.95
N ILE A 19 -10.10 -32.01 19.71
CA ILE A 19 -10.82 -30.78 19.35
C ILE A 19 -11.82 -31.04 18.24
N SER A 20 -12.91 -30.26 18.22
CA SER A 20 -13.96 -30.43 17.21
C SER A 20 -13.55 -29.84 15.85
N ASP A 21 -14.08 -30.40 14.77
CA ASP A 21 -13.89 -29.86 13.42
C ASP A 21 -14.42 -28.42 13.27
N ALA A 22 -15.47 -28.08 14.04
CA ALA A 22 -16.02 -26.74 14.08
C ALA A 22 -15.02 -25.72 14.66
N GLU A 23 -14.30 -26.10 15.71
CA GLU A 23 -13.25 -25.27 16.32
C GLU A 23 -12.07 -25.08 15.37
N ILE A 24 -11.62 -26.14 14.70
CA ILE A 24 -10.54 -26.08 13.71
C ILE A 24 -10.93 -25.15 12.57
N LYS A 25 -12.13 -25.34 12.00
CA LYS A 25 -12.61 -24.51 10.91
C LYS A 25 -12.65 -23.04 11.31
N LYS A 26 -13.21 -22.74 12.50
CA LYS A 26 -13.25 -21.38 13.04
C LYS A 26 -11.85 -20.78 13.17
N SER A 27 -10.90 -21.53 13.72
CA SER A 27 -9.49 -21.11 13.85
C SER A 27 -8.85 -20.77 12.51
N LEU A 28 -9.00 -21.66 11.53
CA LEU A 28 -8.42 -21.47 10.20
C LEU A 28 -9.07 -20.27 9.48
N ASP A 29 -10.36 -20.06 9.64
CA ASP A 29 -11.07 -18.93 9.04
C ASP A 29 -10.66 -17.59 9.70
N LEU A 30 -10.49 -17.55 11.02
CA LEU A 30 -9.91 -16.40 11.72
C LEU A 30 -8.48 -16.11 11.26
N ARG A 31 -7.64 -17.13 11.14
CA ARG A 31 -6.27 -16.98 10.63
C ARG A 31 -6.27 -16.40 9.21
N LYS A 32 -7.11 -16.91 8.30
CA LYS A 32 -7.24 -16.37 6.94
C LYS A 32 -7.66 -14.90 6.94
N LEU A 33 -8.59 -14.52 7.82
CA LEU A 33 -9.04 -13.14 7.98
C LEU A 33 -7.88 -12.22 8.38
N LEU A 34 -7.11 -12.62 9.40
CA LEU A 34 -5.95 -11.87 9.89
C LEU A 34 -4.83 -11.79 8.85
N VAL A 35 -4.55 -12.88 8.12
CA VAL A 35 -3.56 -12.87 7.02
C VAL A 35 -3.96 -11.87 5.95
N LYS A 36 -5.22 -11.88 5.49
CA LYS A 36 -5.71 -10.90 4.51
C LYS A 36 -5.58 -9.45 4.99
N ALA A 37 -5.85 -9.22 6.28
CA ALA A 37 -5.71 -7.90 6.90
C ALA A 37 -4.24 -7.45 6.94
N LEU A 38 -3.31 -8.36 7.25
CA LEU A 38 -1.88 -8.05 7.23
C LEU A 38 -1.34 -7.84 5.80
N ASP A 39 -1.74 -8.66 4.84
CA ASP A 39 -1.26 -8.58 3.46
C ASP A 39 -1.52 -7.20 2.85
N ILE A 40 -2.69 -6.61 3.11
CA ILE A 40 -3.01 -5.28 2.58
C ILE A 40 -2.15 -4.18 3.22
N GLU A 41 -1.81 -4.31 4.50
CA GLU A 41 -0.91 -3.39 5.21
C GLU A 41 0.51 -3.47 4.65
N ILE A 42 1.00 -4.69 4.39
CA ILE A 42 2.31 -4.93 3.78
C ILE A 42 2.36 -4.30 2.38
N ILE A 43 1.36 -4.55 1.54
CA ILE A 43 1.32 -3.96 0.19
C ILE A 43 1.30 -2.43 0.26
N TYR A 44 0.54 -1.86 1.19
CA TYR A 44 0.48 -0.41 1.39
C TYR A 44 1.81 0.17 1.85
N ASP A 45 2.48 -0.47 2.81
CA ASP A 45 3.83 -0.09 3.24
C ASP A 45 4.80 -0.04 2.07
N GLN A 46 4.82 -1.07 1.22
CA GLN A 46 5.67 -1.12 0.03
C GLN A 46 5.39 0.01 -0.96
N ILE A 47 4.14 0.48 -1.07
CA ILE A 47 3.78 1.64 -1.90
C ILE A 47 4.38 2.92 -1.32
N ILE A 48 4.28 3.12 0.00
CA ILE A 48 4.83 4.29 0.67
C ILE A 48 6.35 4.32 0.56
N GLU A 49 7.03 3.19 0.76
CA GLU A 49 8.49 3.09 0.58
C GLU A 49 8.91 3.36 -0.86
N ALA A 50 8.22 2.77 -1.85
CA ALA A 50 8.50 3.04 -3.27
C ALA A 50 8.27 4.51 -3.66
N TYR A 51 7.29 5.15 -3.04
CA TYR A 51 7.04 6.59 -3.20
C TYR A 51 8.19 7.43 -2.64
N TRP A 52 8.68 7.10 -1.45
CA TRP A 52 9.84 7.77 -0.85
C TRP A 52 11.10 7.60 -1.69
N ASP A 53 11.38 6.40 -2.18
CA ASP A 53 12.51 6.15 -3.07
C ASP A 53 12.45 7.02 -4.33
N TYR A 54 11.27 7.14 -4.94
CA TYR A 54 11.05 8.02 -6.08
C TYR A 54 11.30 9.50 -5.72
N LYS A 55 10.68 10.01 -4.65
CA LYS A 55 10.84 11.42 -4.21
C LYS A 55 12.27 11.76 -3.87
N ASN A 56 12.95 10.87 -3.14
CA ASN A 56 14.37 11.01 -2.79
C ASN A 56 15.24 11.07 -4.06
N LYS A 57 14.93 10.25 -5.07
CA LYS A 57 15.67 10.28 -6.33
C LYS A 57 15.43 11.56 -7.15
N VAL A 58 14.20 12.08 -7.19
CA VAL A 58 13.90 13.37 -7.81
C VAL A 58 14.64 14.51 -7.09
N ASN A 59 14.61 14.53 -5.75
CA ASN A 59 15.32 15.52 -4.95
C ASN A 59 16.84 15.46 -5.13
N TYR A 60 17.40 14.26 -5.23
CA TYR A 60 18.80 14.06 -5.59
C TYR A 60 19.15 14.73 -6.92
N TRP A 61 18.31 14.56 -7.95
CA TRP A 61 18.54 15.17 -9.26
C TRP A 61 18.29 16.69 -9.27
N ASN A 62 17.34 17.18 -8.47
CA ASN A 62 17.17 18.61 -8.21
C ASN A 62 18.50 19.23 -7.72
N LEU A 63 19.12 18.64 -6.69
CA LEU A 63 20.40 19.13 -6.15
C LEU A 63 21.54 18.99 -7.16
N ARG A 64 21.67 17.83 -7.81
CA ARG A 64 22.76 17.57 -8.76
C ARG A 64 22.71 18.46 -10.00
N SER A 65 21.53 18.96 -10.38
CA SER A 65 21.37 19.94 -11.47
C SER A 65 22.12 21.25 -11.23
N VAL A 66 22.46 21.59 -9.98
CA VAL A 66 23.25 22.78 -9.64
C VAL A 66 24.73 22.62 -9.97
N SER A 67 25.25 21.40 -9.87
CA SER A 67 26.69 21.11 -9.97
C SER A 67 27.14 20.55 -11.32
N SER A 68 26.21 20.15 -12.19
CA SER A 68 26.54 19.54 -13.50
C SER A 68 25.94 20.34 -14.66
N PRO A 69 26.72 21.24 -15.30
CA PRO A 69 26.27 22.01 -16.45
C PRO A 69 26.38 21.27 -17.80
N PHE A 70 26.77 19.99 -17.83
CA PHE A 70 27.01 19.26 -19.08
C PHE A 70 25.96 18.18 -19.34
N ALA A 71 25.12 18.43 -20.33
CA ALA A 71 24.11 17.50 -20.83
C ALA A 71 24.77 16.35 -21.62
N ASP A 72 25.31 15.35 -20.92
CA ASP A 72 25.71 14.09 -21.54
C ASP A 72 24.46 13.22 -21.80
N TYR A 73 24.38 12.65 -23.01
CA TYR A 73 23.34 11.70 -23.39
C TYR A 73 23.33 10.46 -22.48
N ILE A 74 24.50 10.01 -22.01
CA ILE A 74 24.61 8.88 -21.09
C ILE A 74 23.96 9.24 -19.75
N LEU A 75 24.35 10.36 -19.16
CA LEU A 75 23.76 10.85 -17.91
C LEU A 75 22.23 11.04 -18.04
N ASN A 76 21.77 11.63 -19.15
CA ASN A 76 20.34 11.79 -19.41
C ASN A 76 19.60 10.45 -19.53
N HIS A 77 20.25 9.42 -20.08
CA HIS A 77 19.72 8.07 -20.08
C HIS A 77 19.66 7.47 -18.68
N GLU A 78 20.72 7.59 -17.87
CA GLU A 78 20.78 7.08 -16.49
C GLU A 78 19.72 7.72 -15.59
N ILE A 79 19.54 9.04 -15.70
CA ILE A 79 18.48 9.77 -14.98
C ILE A 79 17.12 9.18 -15.33
N ARG A 80 16.78 9.11 -16.63
CA ARG A 80 15.49 8.56 -17.09
C ARG A 80 15.31 7.11 -16.67
N SER A 81 16.33 6.27 -16.86
CA SER A 81 16.30 4.85 -16.52
C SER A 81 16.01 4.64 -15.03
N SER A 82 16.73 5.37 -14.16
CA SER A 82 16.53 5.26 -12.71
C SER A 82 15.13 5.70 -12.27
N LEU A 83 14.64 6.84 -12.76
CA LEU A 83 13.31 7.36 -12.42
C LEU A 83 12.19 6.49 -13.03
N ASN A 84 12.38 5.96 -14.23
CA ASN A 84 11.44 5.03 -14.85
C ASN A 84 11.27 3.77 -14.02
N ARG A 85 12.37 3.15 -13.56
CA ARG A 85 12.30 1.96 -12.71
C ARG A 85 11.53 2.23 -11.42
N LEU A 86 11.78 3.37 -10.77
CA LEU A 86 11.11 3.76 -9.53
C LEU A 86 9.62 4.05 -9.75
N ALA A 87 9.28 4.90 -10.73
CA ALA A 87 7.89 5.23 -11.04
C ALA A 87 7.09 4.00 -11.51
N PHE A 88 7.71 3.15 -12.34
CA PHE A 88 7.08 1.90 -12.81
C PHE A 88 6.83 0.92 -11.66
N ASN A 89 7.80 0.75 -10.76
CA ASN A 89 7.62 -0.08 -9.57
C ASN A 89 6.47 0.42 -8.69
N LEU A 90 6.46 1.73 -8.39
CA LEU A 90 5.40 2.38 -7.61
C LEU A 90 4.01 2.15 -8.23
N PHE A 91 3.87 2.37 -9.54
CA PHE A 91 2.61 2.18 -10.24
C PHE A 91 2.14 0.72 -10.25
N ASN A 92 3.05 -0.25 -10.30
CA ASN A 92 2.72 -1.68 -10.26
C ASN A 92 2.30 -2.14 -8.86
N LEU A 93 3.03 -1.75 -7.82
CA LEU A 93 2.64 -2.01 -6.43
C LEU A 93 1.27 -1.41 -6.14
N SER A 94 1.05 -0.17 -6.61
CA SER A 94 -0.25 0.51 -6.51
C SER A 94 -1.36 -0.23 -7.27
N LYS A 95 -1.07 -0.86 -8.41
CA LYS A 95 -2.05 -1.72 -9.11
C LYS A 95 -2.47 -2.89 -8.25
N LEU A 96 -1.49 -3.59 -7.68
CA LEU A 96 -1.74 -4.75 -6.82
C LEU A 96 -2.66 -4.34 -5.67
N TYR A 97 -2.34 -3.25 -4.97
CA TYR A 97 -3.18 -2.71 -3.91
C TYR A 97 -4.59 -2.36 -4.40
N LEU A 98 -4.72 -1.61 -5.50
CA LEU A 98 -6.02 -1.17 -5.99
C LEU A 98 -6.91 -2.36 -6.41
N ASP A 99 -6.32 -3.42 -6.96
CA ASP A 99 -7.01 -4.67 -7.31
C ASP A 99 -7.54 -5.42 -6.07
N TRP A 100 -6.78 -5.39 -4.97
CA TRP A 100 -7.22 -5.95 -3.68
C TRP A 100 -8.26 -5.08 -2.99
N HIS A 101 -8.04 -3.77 -2.97
CA HIS A 101 -8.95 -2.79 -2.38
C HIS A 101 -10.35 -2.88 -2.98
N TYR A 102 -10.44 -2.78 -4.31
CA TYR A 102 -11.70 -2.91 -5.04
C TYR A 102 -11.46 -3.21 -6.53
N ASN A 103 -11.98 -4.32 -7.02
CA ASN A 103 -11.95 -4.67 -8.44
C ASN A 103 -13.32 -5.17 -8.90
N LYS A 104 -13.99 -4.39 -9.75
CA LYS A 104 -15.33 -4.72 -10.27
C LYS A 104 -15.33 -5.98 -11.12
N ASP A 105 -14.34 -6.13 -12.00
CA ASP A 105 -14.27 -7.22 -12.97
C ASP A 105 -14.01 -8.58 -12.30
N LYS A 106 -13.25 -8.56 -11.19
CA LYS A 106 -12.98 -9.72 -10.34
C LYS A 106 -14.00 -9.89 -9.21
N ASN A 107 -15.03 -9.04 -9.13
CA ASN A 107 -15.99 -8.96 -8.04
C ASN A 107 -15.34 -8.95 -6.64
N ARG A 108 -14.25 -8.18 -6.47
CA ARG A 108 -13.47 -8.10 -5.23
C ARG A 108 -13.68 -6.77 -4.53
N CYS A 109 -13.78 -6.82 -3.21
CA CYS A 109 -13.71 -5.67 -2.32
C CYS A 109 -13.21 -6.15 -0.97
N LEU A 110 -11.99 -5.77 -0.59
CA LEU A 110 -11.36 -6.28 0.63
C LEU A 110 -12.25 -6.10 1.87
N SER A 111 -12.80 -4.89 2.05
CA SER A 111 -13.60 -4.61 3.23
C SER A 111 -14.86 -5.48 3.28
N PHE A 112 -15.51 -5.75 2.14
CA PHE A 112 -16.62 -6.71 2.06
C PHE A 112 -16.17 -8.15 2.32
N GLU A 113 -15.03 -8.57 1.76
CA GLU A 113 -14.48 -9.92 1.98
C GLU A 113 -14.16 -10.18 3.47
N LEU A 114 -13.86 -9.13 4.24
CA LEU A 114 -13.56 -9.23 5.68
C LEU A 114 -14.83 -9.10 6.53
N THR A 115 -15.73 -8.16 6.22
CA THR A 115 -16.91 -7.86 7.07
C THR A 115 -18.17 -8.60 6.66
N ASN A 116 -18.23 -9.12 5.43
CA ASN A 116 -19.44 -9.66 4.79
C ASN A 116 -20.62 -8.67 4.81
N ASP A 117 -20.35 -7.36 4.83
CA ASP A 117 -21.35 -6.30 4.88
C ASP A 117 -21.40 -5.51 3.56
N GLU A 118 -22.54 -5.56 2.87
CA GLU A 118 -22.75 -4.85 1.60
C GLU A 118 -22.73 -3.32 1.80
N ALA A 119 -23.12 -2.80 2.97
CA ALA A 119 -23.04 -1.36 3.25
C ALA A 119 -21.58 -0.88 3.25
N THR A 120 -20.65 -1.71 3.74
CA THR A 120 -19.20 -1.47 3.68
C THR A 120 -18.71 -1.38 2.23
N LYS A 121 -19.18 -2.28 1.36
CA LYS A 121 -18.85 -2.24 -0.08
C LYS A 121 -19.36 -0.97 -0.77
N GLN A 122 -20.59 -0.55 -0.47
CA GLN A 122 -21.16 0.68 -1.02
C GLN A 122 -20.37 1.92 -0.58
N LYS A 123 -19.92 1.99 0.68
CA LYS A 123 -19.06 3.08 1.16
C LYS A 123 -17.72 3.15 0.41
N VAL A 124 -17.09 2.00 0.15
CA VAL A 124 -15.85 1.92 -0.63
C VAL A 124 -16.06 2.40 -2.07
N GLN A 125 -17.14 1.96 -2.71
CA GLN A 125 -17.50 2.39 -4.08
C GLN A 125 -17.72 3.90 -4.15
N ALA A 126 -18.58 4.44 -3.27
CA ALA A 126 -18.89 5.87 -3.23
C ALA A 126 -17.62 6.72 -2.99
N HIS A 127 -16.75 6.29 -2.07
CA HIS A 127 -15.50 6.98 -1.82
C HIS A 127 -14.55 6.93 -3.02
N ARG A 128 -14.50 5.80 -3.71
CA ARG A 128 -13.70 5.64 -4.93
C ARG A 128 -14.15 6.57 -6.02
N ASP A 129 -15.45 6.66 -6.25
CA ASP A 129 -16.03 7.49 -7.31
C ASP A 129 -15.82 8.97 -6.99
N LYS A 130 -16.02 9.37 -5.72
CA LYS A 130 -15.69 10.72 -5.24
C LYS A 130 -14.23 11.09 -5.53
N ILE A 131 -13.27 10.24 -5.15
CA ILE A 131 -11.83 10.48 -5.42
C ILE A 131 -11.58 10.59 -6.93
N TYR A 132 -12.19 9.72 -7.74
CA TYR A 132 -12.00 9.74 -9.18
C TYR A 132 -12.52 11.05 -9.81
N GLU A 133 -13.63 11.58 -9.30
CA GLU A 133 -14.21 12.83 -9.79
C GLU A 133 -13.44 14.07 -9.30
N SER A 134 -12.92 14.05 -8.07
CA SER A 134 -12.32 15.23 -7.45
C SER A 134 -10.79 15.32 -7.56
N ASN A 135 -10.08 14.23 -7.86
CA ASN A 135 -8.61 14.20 -7.87
C ASN A 135 -8.07 13.86 -9.27
N LEU A 136 -7.73 14.91 -10.02
CA LEU A 136 -7.15 14.79 -11.37
C LEU A 136 -5.84 13.97 -11.35
N HIS A 137 -4.96 14.21 -10.39
CA HIS A 137 -3.68 13.50 -10.27
C HIS A 137 -3.87 11.99 -10.10
N TYR A 138 -4.86 11.56 -9.31
CA TYR A 138 -5.22 10.16 -9.18
C TYR A 138 -5.70 9.55 -10.51
N VAL A 139 -6.56 10.26 -11.24
CA VAL A 139 -7.04 9.80 -12.56
C VAL A 139 -5.87 9.67 -13.53
N VAL A 140 -5.02 10.68 -13.61
CA VAL A 140 -3.83 10.67 -14.46
C VAL A 140 -2.89 9.54 -14.06
N GLY A 141 -2.59 9.34 -12.78
CA GLY A 141 -1.77 8.24 -12.29
C GLY A 141 -2.32 6.86 -12.68
N CYS A 142 -3.63 6.63 -12.56
CA CYS A 142 -4.27 5.40 -13.02
C CYS A 142 -4.08 5.14 -14.53
N LYS A 143 -4.14 6.21 -15.33
CA LYS A 143 -4.03 6.17 -16.79
C LYS A 143 -2.58 6.02 -17.26
N LEU A 144 -1.66 6.76 -16.65
CA LEU A 144 -0.22 6.64 -16.89
C LEU A 144 0.30 5.26 -16.53
N ARG A 145 -0.16 4.65 -15.44
CA ARG A 145 0.14 3.24 -15.14
C ARG A 145 -0.26 2.32 -16.29
N GLY A 146 -1.49 2.44 -16.78
CA GLY A 146 -1.98 1.61 -17.89
C GLY A 146 -1.17 1.82 -19.17
N HIS A 147 -0.88 3.09 -19.49
CA HIS A 147 -0.02 3.45 -20.62
C HIS A 147 1.41 2.92 -20.46
N SER A 148 1.95 2.92 -19.24
CA SER A 148 3.31 2.45 -18.94
C SER A 148 3.47 0.94 -19.04
N GLN A 149 2.40 0.19 -18.79
CA GLN A 149 2.41 -1.27 -18.94
C GLN A 149 2.34 -1.72 -20.40
N HIS A 150 1.84 -0.88 -21.31
CA HIS A 150 1.47 -1.32 -22.66
C HIS A 150 2.05 -0.47 -23.79
N SER A 151 2.65 0.69 -23.52
CA SER A 151 2.99 1.66 -24.57
C SER A 151 4.28 2.42 -24.35
N ALA A 152 4.48 3.09 -23.21
CA ALA A 152 5.64 3.96 -23.02
C ALA A 152 6.01 4.18 -21.56
N LEU A 153 7.32 4.27 -21.26
CA LEU A 153 7.80 4.49 -19.90
C LEU A 153 7.39 5.88 -19.32
N PRO A 154 7.23 5.99 -17.98
CA PRO A 154 6.77 7.22 -17.30
C PRO A 154 7.65 8.48 -17.47
N VAL A 155 8.92 8.33 -17.83
CA VAL A 155 9.90 9.42 -17.92
C VAL A 155 10.57 9.36 -19.28
N ARG A 156 10.05 10.17 -20.21
CA ARG A 156 10.57 10.29 -21.58
C ARG A 156 11.59 11.40 -21.72
N SER A 157 11.28 12.53 -21.11
CA SER A 157 12.07 13.75 -21.06
C SER A 157 11.90 14.40 -19.69
N PHE A 158 12.88 15.21 -19.31
CA PHE A 158 12.82 16.03 -18.11
C PHE A 158 13.40 17.40 -18.44
N THR A 159 13.05 18.40 -17.64
CA THR A 159 13.57 19.76 -17.75
C THR A 159 14.35 20.07 -16.48
N THR A 160 15.55 20.60 -16.63
CA THR A 160 16.35 21.11 -15.51
C THR A 160 16.71 22.57 -15.72
N GLY A 161 16.95 23.27 -14.62
CA GLY A 161 17.57 24.58 -14.68
C GLY A 161 17.76 25.20 -13.31
N VAL A 162 18.58 26.25 -13.27
CA VAL A 162 18.87 26.99 -12.05
C VAL A 162 18.51 28.45 -12.29
N ARG A 163 17.57 28.97 -11.50
CA ARG A 163 17.24 30.40 -11.48
C ARG A 163 18.05 31.08 -10.39
N TYR A 164 18.70 32.18 -10.75
CA TYR A 164 19.38 33.06 -9.80
C TYR A 164 18.52 34.29 -9.52
N ASP A 165 18.25 34.54 -8.25
CA ASP A 165 17.64 35.78 -7.79
C ASP A 165 18.74 36.72 -7.31
N GLN A 166 19.00 37.77 -8.10
CA GLN A 166 20.02 38.78 -7.80
C GLN A 166 19.70 39.58 -6.53
N SER A 167 18.43 39.74 -6.17
CA SER A 167 18.01 40.57 -5.03
C SER A 167 18.27 39.89 -3.68
N THR A 168 18.13 38.56 -3.64
CA THR A 168 18.30 37.75 -2.42
C THR A 168 19.58 36.90 -2.44
N SER A 169 20.36 36.95 -3.53
CA SER A 169 21.48 36.03 -3.80
C SER A 169 21.11 34.54 -3.77
N ASN A 170 19.81 34.22 -3.84
CA ASN A 170 19.33 32.84 -3.78
C ASN A 170 19.42 32.13 -5.14
N ARG A 171 19.70 30.83 -5.09
CA ARG A 171 19.62 29.93 -6.25
C ARG A 171 18.47 28.97 -6.07
N THR A 172 17.61 28.86 -7.08
CA THR A 172 16.52 27.89 -7.11
C THR A 172 16.77 26.92 -8.25
N ALA A 173 17.08 25.67 -7.92
CA ALA A 173 17.15 24.59 -8.88
C ALA A 173 15.76 24.01 -9.14
N HIS A 174 15.52 23.56 -10.37
CA HIS A 174 14.33 22.79 -10.70
C HIS A 174 14.71 21.59 -11.56
N PHE A 175 14.02 20.49 -11.30
CA PHE A 175 13.98 19.25 -12.06
C PHE A 175 12.52 18.86 -12.15
N SER A 176 12.00 18.80 -13.38
CA SER A 176 10.58 18.58 -13.61
C SER A 176 10.35 17.62 -14.78
N ILE A 177 9.33 16.79 -14.66
CA ILE A 177 8.93 15.83 -15.68
C ILE A 177 7.50 16.16 -16.06
N TYR A 178 7.33 16.86 -17.17
CA TYR A 178 6.02 17.37 -17.53
C TYR A 178 5.27 16.48 -18.51
N TYR A 179 3.97 16.36 -18.27
CA TYR A 179 2.98 15.80 -19.17
C TYR A 179 2.10 16.93 -19.72
N SER A 180 2.12 17.09 -21.04
CA SER A 180 1.26 18.03 -21.74
C SER A 180 -0.14 17.47 -21.97
N TYR A 181 -1.09 18.32 -22.36
CA TYR A 181 -2.42 17.90 -22.81
C TYR A 181 -2.38 16.71 -23.80
N GLU A 182 -1.50 16.76 -24.81
CA GLU A 182 -1.39 15.70 -25.81
C GLU A 182 -0.89 14.38 -25.22
N ASP A 183 0.07 14.43 -24.29
CA ASP A 183 0.57 13.24 -23.61
C ASP A 183 -0.51 12.59 -22.75
N LEU A 184 -1.30 13.41 -22.05
CA LEU A 184 -2.42 12.94 -21.22
C LEU A 184 -3.54 12.33 -22.08
N LEU A 185 -3.82 12.90 -23.25
CA LEU A 185 -4.75 12.28 -24.20
C LEU A 185 -4.24 10.92 -24.72
N LYS A 186 -2.95 10.82 -25.07
CA LYS A 186 -2.33 9.55 -25.49
C LYS A 186 -2.37 8.49 -24.39
N ALA A 187 -2.34 8.91 -23.12
CA ALA A 187 -2.53 8.04 -21.96
C ALA A 187 -4.00 7.67 -21.68
N ASN A 188 -4.97 8.14 -22.49
CA ASN A 188 -6.41 7.95 -22.32
C ASN A 188 -6.99 8.60 -21.06
N VAL A 189 -6.45 9.75 -20.65
CA VAL A 189 -7.08 10.60 -19.61
C VAL A 189 -8.36 11.23 -20.18
N PRO A 190 -9.49 11.23 -19.43
CA PRO A 190 -10.75 11.76 -19.95
C PRO A 190 -10.67 13.25 -20.30
N LYS A 191 -11.02 13.60 -21.55
CA LYS A 191 -11.02 14.99 -22.05
C LYS A 191 -11.77 15.97 -21.15
N LYS A 192 -12.89 15.54 -20.57
CA LYS A 192 -13.71 16.36 -19.66
C LYS A 192 -12.98 16.83 -18.39
N MET A 193 -11.86 16.20 -18.05
CA MET A 193 -11.03 16.55 -16.89
C MET A 193 -9.77 17.34 -17.28
N LEU A 194 -9.59 17.64 -18.56
CA LEU A 194 -8.42 18.33 -19.08
C LEU A 194 -8.83 19.67 -19.70
N SER A 195 -8.07 20.72 -19.39
CA SER A 195 -8.13 21.98 -20.13
C SER A 195 -7.06 22.01 -21.21
N GLU A 196 -7.35 22.69 -22.32
CA GLU A 196 -6.33 23.02 -23.31
C GLU A 196 -5.25 23.87 -22.65
N GLY A 197 -3.97 23.51 -22.87
CA GLY A 197 -2.83 24.14 -22.20
C GLY A 197 -2.44 23.51 -20.85
N ILE A 198 -3.15 22.49 -20.37
CA ILE A 198 -2.76 21.80 -19.13
C ILE A 198 -1.35 21.21 -19.22
N LYS A 199 -0.60 21.36 -18.14
CA LYS A 199 0.75 20.83 -17.96
C LYS A 199 0.91 20.36 -16.52
N LEU A 200 1.12 19.06 -16.34
CA LEU A 200 1.23 18.44 -15.02
C LEU A 200 2.64 17.88 -14.82
N ASP A 201 3.22 18.08 -13.63
CA ASP A 201 4.47 17.41 -13.26
C ASP A 201 4.19 15.98 -12.78
N LEU A 202 5.04 15.02 -13.17
CA LEU A 202 4.93 13.63 -12.75
C LEU A 202 5.00 13.48 -11.23
N THR A 203 5.79 14.31 -10.56
CA THR A 203 5.90 14.31 -9.10
C THR A 203 4.57 14.72 -8.47
N ASP A 204 3.93 15.78 -8.96
CA ASP A 204 2.61 16.22 -8.46
C ASP A 204 1.53 15.16 -8.73
N ILE A 205 1.59 14.53 -9.91
CA ILE A 205 0.72 13.40 -10.27
C ILE A 205 0.90 12.26 -9.27
N ILE A 206 2.14 11.87 -8.97
CA ILE A 206 2.46 10.79 -8.04
C ILE A 206 2.02 11.16 -6.62
N ASP A 207 2.27 12.38 -6.15
CA ASP A 207 1.85 12.86 -4.83
C ASP A 207 0.33 12.73 -4.67
N GLY A 208 -0.44 13.27 -5.61
CA GLY A 208 -1.90 13.19 -5.58
C GLY A 208 -2.45 11.77 -5.77
N PHE A 209 -1.74 10.92 -6.51
CA PHE A 209 -2.08 9.51 -6.71
C PHE A 209 -1.85 8.67 -5.45
N VAL A 210 -0.70 8.81 -4.80
CA VAL A 210 -0.37 8.13 -3.55
C VAL A 210 -1.27 8.61 -2.42
N PHE A 211 -1.53 9.92 -2.32
CA PHE A 211 -2.46 10.46 -1.32
C PHE A 211 -3.87 9.85 -1.46
N ALA A 212 -4.37 9.73 -2.70
CA ALA A 212 -5.65 9.07 -2.95
C ALA A 212 -5.66 7.58 -2.55
N ILE A 213 -4.54 6.86 -2.70
CA ILE A 213 -4.39 5.49 -2.20
C ILE A 213 -4.41 5.47 -0.67
N SER A 214 -3.69 6.37 -0.02
CA SER A 214 -3.70 6.52 1.44
C SER A 214 -5.10 6.80 1.97
N GLN A 215 -5.86 7.71 1.34
CA GLN A 215 -7.26 7.97 1.72
C GLN A 215 -8.14 6.72 1.63
N LYS A 216 -8.00 5.94 0.55
CA LYS A 216 -8.70 4.66 0.38
C LYS A 216 -8.32 3.66 1.46
N HIS A 217 -7.04 3.62 1.81
CA HIS A 217 -6.51 2.71 2.83
C HIS A 217 -7.02 3.03 4.22
N ILE A 218 -7.02 4.31 4.62
CA ILE A 218 -7.55 4.75 5.91
C ILE A 218 -9.05 4.44 6.01
N LEU A 219 -9.82 4.63 4.93
CA LEU A 219 -11.23 4.23 4.92
C LEU A 219 -11.37 2.71 5.12
N ASN A 220 -10.58 1.90 4.40
CA ASN A 220 -10.62 0.44 4.57
C ASN A 220 -10.35 0.03 6.02
N ARG A 221 -9.29 0.56 6.64
CA ARG A 221 -8.97 0.30 8.06
C ARG A 221 -10.16 0.62 8.95
N LYS A 222 -10.76 1.80 8.80
CA LYS A 222 -11.92 2.22 9.60
C LYS A 222 -13.10 1.26 9.45
N LEU A 223 -13.33 0.74 8.25
CA LEU A 223 -14.46 -0.16 7.96
C LEU A 223 -14.23 -1.59 8.46
N THR A 224 -12.98 -2.03 8.60
CA THR A 224 -12.64 -3.43 8.94
C THR A 224 -12.10 -3.59 10.37
N GLU A 225 -11.82 -2.50 11.07
CA GLU A 225 -11.16 -2.49 12.38
C GLU A 225 -11.88 -3.37 13.42
N SER A 226 -13.20 -3.25 13.54
CA SER A 226 -13.96 -4.03 14.54
C SER A 226 -13.83 -5.53 14.31
N VAL A 227 -14.00 -5.98 13.06
CA VAL A 227 -13.95 -7.40 12.71
C VAL A 227 -12.54 -7.97 12.85
N ILE A 228 -11.50 -7.18 12.53
CA ILE A 228 -10.11 -7.61 12.70
C ILE A 228 -9.77 -7.73 14.19
N ASN A 229 -10.17 -6.77 15.02
CA ASN A 229 -9.93 -6.80 16.46
C ASN A 229 -10.69 -7.97 17.10
N GLU A 230 -11.98 -8.14 16.79
CA GLU A 230 -12.78 -9.27 17.27
C GLU A 230 -12.19 -10.60 16.83
N GLY A 231 -11.70 -10.70 15.59
CA GLY A 231 -11.06 -11.90 15.07
C GLY A 231 -9.76 -12.24 15.82
N ARG A 232 -8.95 -11.23 16.14
CA ARG A 232 -7.74 -11.37 16.96
C ARG A 232 -8.08 -11.83 18.38
N ASP A 233 -9.00 -11.14 19.05
CA ASP A 233 -9.39 -11.42 20.43
C ASP A 233 -10.03 -12.81 20.56
N THR A 234 -10.87 -13.18 19.60
CA THR A 234 -11.46 -14.53 19.52
C THR A 234 -10.38 -15.59 19.31
N SER A 235 -9.41 -15.34 18.43
CA SER A 235 -8.33 -16.29 18.18
C SER A 235 -7.41 -16.47 19.40
N LEU A 236 -7.20 -15.44 20.21
CA LEU A 236 -6.40 -15.53 21.44
C LEU A 236 -7.17 -16.24 22.57
N SER A 237 -8.43 -15.88 22.77
CA SER A 237 -9.27 -16.45 23.83
C SER A 237 -9.64 -17.92 23.61
N MET A 238 -9.75 -18.34 22.34
CA MET A 238 -10.12 -19.71 21.98
C MET A 238 -9.19 -20.77 22.58
N TRP A 239 -7.89 -20.48 22.72
CA TRP A 239 -6.90 -21.44 23.21
C TRP A 239 -6.56 -21.28 24.68
N GLN A 240 -6.89 -20.15 25.30
CA GLN A 240 -6.64 -19.89 26.72
C GLN A 240 -7.26 -20.95 27.63
N GLY A 241 -8.49 -21.40 27.34
CA GLY A 241 -9.14 -22.46 28.12
C GLY A 241 -8.40 -23.80 28.07
N TYR A 242 -7.61 -24.07 27.02
CA TYR A 242 -6.77 -25.27 26.93
C TYR A 242 -5.44 -25.11 27.67
N ALA A 243 -4.86 -23.91 27.67
CA ALA A 243 -3.70 -23.58 28.50
C ALA A 243 -4.02 -23.73 30.00
N GLU A 244 -5.18 -23.24 30.44
CA GLU A 244 -5.66 -23.40 31.82
C GLU A 244 -5.84 -24.88 32.20
N LYS A 245 -6.47 -25.67 31.33
CA LYS A 245 -6.61 -27.14 31.52
C LYS A 245 -5.26 -27.86 31.55
N ALA A 246 -4.27 -27.37 30.79
CA ALA A 246 -2.91 -27.90 30.79
C ALA A 246 -2.10 -27.47 32.02
N GLY A 247 -2.54 -26.43 32.74
CA GLY A 247 -1.81 -25.84 33.87
C GLY A 247 -0.55 -25.08 33.45
N PHE A 248 -0.55 -24.48 32.25
CA PHE A 248 0.60 -23.81 31.67
C PHE A 248 0.36 -22.29 31.57
N GLU A 249 1.31 -21.48 32.05
CA GLU A 249 1.22 -20.01 32.01
C GLU A 249 1.65 -19.42 30.66
N LYS A 250 2.71 -19.96 30.05
CA LYS A 250 3.18 -19.57 28.72
C LYS A 250 3.10 -20.76 27.77
N CYS A 251 2.31 -20.59 26.72
CA CYS A 251 1.95 -21.66 25.82
C CYS A 251 2.21 -21.32 24.35
N GLN A 252 2.55 -22.34 23.59
CA GLN A 252 2.37 -22.38 22.14
C GLN A 252 1.33 -23.44 21.78
N TYR A 253 0.57 -23.19 20.72
CA TYR A 253 -0.51 -24.05 20.30
C TYR A 253 -0.30 -24.49 18.86
N GLU A 254 -0.46 -25.79 18.59
CA GLU A 254 -0.46 -26.35 17.24
C GLU A 254 -1.69 -27.23 17.05
N ILE A 255 -2.31 -27.14 15.87
CA ILE A 255 -3.36 -28.09 15.45
C ILE A 255 -2.73 -29.08 14.47
N GLN A 256 -2.95 -30.38 14.70
CA GLN A 256 -2.73 -31.41 13.70
C GLN A 256 -4.03 -31.67 12.94
N LEU A 257 -3.95 -31.50 11.63
CA LEU A 257 -5.02 -31.77 10.68
C LEU A 257 -5.02 -33.26 10.27
N GLU A 258 -6.11 -33.72 9.64
CA GLU A 258 -6.27 -35.11 9.21
C GLU A 258 -5.21 -35.59 8.20
N ASN A 259 -4.58 -34.66 7.48
CA ASN A 259 -3.49 -34.93 6.53
C ASN A 259 -2.10 -34.94 7.20
N ASP A 260 -2.02 -35.01 8.54
CA ASP A 260 -0.81 -34.89 9.36
C ASP A 260 -0.08 -33.53 9.27
N GLU A 261 -0.69 -32.54 8.63
CA GLU A 261 -0.16 -31.18 8.60
C GLU A 261 -0.35 -30.51 9.97
N ARG A 262 0.69 -29.81 10.44
CA ARG A 262 0.66 -29.05 11.68
C ARG A 262 0.59 -27.56 11.41
N VAL A 263 -0.36 -26.89 12.06
CA VAL A 263 -0.57 -25.45 11.93
C VAL A 263 -0.35 -24.78 13.27
N GLY A 264 0.67 -23.94 13.35
CA GLY A 264 0.92 -23.08 14.51
C GLY A 264 -0.13 -21.97 14.64
N LEU A 265 -0.66 -21.80 15.86
CA LEU A 265 -1.73 -20.84 16.14
C LEU A 265 -1.23 -19.55 16.81
N SER A 266 0.09 -19.38 16.95
CA SER A 266 0.67 -18.13 17.42
C SER A 266 0.27 -16.97 16.51
N LEU A 267 0.02 -15.81 17.11
CA LEU A 267 -0.25 -14.54 16.44
C LEU A 267 0.91 -13.55 16.52
N GLU A 268 2.13 -14.00 16.89
CA GLU A 268 3.32 -13.11 16.94
C GLU A 268 3.55 -12.38 15.62
N TRP A 269 3.40 -13.08 14.50
CA TRP A 269 3.50 -12.52 13.15
C TRP A 269 2.49 -11.39 12.89
N PHE A 270 1.35 -11.40 13.57
CA PHE A 270 0.32 -10.37 13.41
C PHE A 270 0.66 -9.09 14.16
N GLY A 271 1.67 -9.08 15.06
CA GLY A 271 2.20 -7.85 15.65
C GLY A 271 2.73 -6.85 14.61
N VAL A 272 3.11 -7.35 13.41
CA VAL A 272 3.48 -6.50 12.26
C VAL A 272 2.32 -5.61 11.80
N TYR A 273 1.08 -6.09 11.92
CA TYR A 273 -0.12 -5.31 11.55
C TYR A 273 -0.23 -4.04 12.39
N ASP A 274 -0.05 -4.16 13.72
CA ASP A 274 -0.09 -3.02 14.64
C ASP A 274 1.03 -2.03 14.34
N HIS A 275 2.26 -2.54 14.12
CA HIS A 275 3.41 -1.72 13.74
C HIS A 275 3.16 -0.93 12.44
N LEU A 276 2.62 -1.57 11.40
CA LEU A 276 2.34 -0.91 10.13
C LEU A 276 1.19 0.11 10.24
N LYS A 277 0.17 -0.17 11.06
CA LYS A 277 -0.88 0.80 11.38
C LYS A 277 -0.33 2.04 12.08
N GLU A 278 0.62 1.86 13.01
CA GLU A 278 1.27 2.96 13.71
C GLU A 278 2.16 3.77 12.76
N LYS A 279 3.05 3.08 12.03
CA LYS A 279 3.98 3.66 11.04
C LYS A 279 3.24 4.55 10.02
N HIS A 280 2.07 4.11 9.56
CA HIS A 280 1.27 4.82 8.56
C HIS A 280 -0.11 5.24 9.09
N SER A 281 -0.17 5.81 10.28
CA SER A 281 -1.43 6.11 10.99
C SER A 281 -2.38 7.06 10.27
N CYS A 282 -1.88 7.92 9.39
CA CYS A 282 -2.69 8.90 8.66
C CYS A 282 -2.33 8.97 7.18
N ALA A 283 -3.29 9.47 6.38
CA ALA A 283 -3.03 9.82 5.00
C ALA A 283 -2.35 11.20 4.94
N ILE A 284 -1.11 11.24 4.46
CA ILE A 284 -0.33 12.47 4.34
C ILE A 284 -0.40 12.98 2.91
N ASP A 285 -0.85 14.23 2.75
CA ASP A 285 -0.75 14.93 1.47
C ASP A 285 0.62 15.60 1.38
N TYR A 286 1.57 14.95 0.73
CA TYR A 286 2.92 15.49 0.57
C TYR A 286 3.00 16.68 -0.40
N SER A 287 1.96 16.92 -1.20
CA SER A 287 1.95 18.04 -2.15
C SER A 287 1.80 19.40 -1.46
N VAL A 288 1.26 19.42 -0.24
CA VAL A 288 1.06 20.65 0.54
C VAL A 288 2.16 20.92 1.56
N ILE A 289 3.11 19.98 1.72
CA ILE A 289 4.22 20.13 2.67
C ILE A 289 5.26 21.09 2.09
N LYS A 290 5.56 22.13 2.87
CA LYS A 290 6.65 23.07 2.60
C LYS A 290 7.70 22.91 3.68
N PHE A 291 8.96 22.78 3.28
CA PHE A 291 10.08 22.82 4.22
C PHE A 291 10.50 24.27 4.42
N GLU A 292 10.71 24.66 5.68
CA GLU A 292 11.30 25.96 6.01
C GLU A 292 12.70 26.06 5.37
N LYS A 293 13.01 27.23 4.82
CA LYS A 293 14.27 27.53 4.16
C LYS A 293 15.28 28.10 5.15
#